data_AF-A0A328F6A9-F1
#
_entry.id   AF-A0A328F6A9-F1
#
_cell.length_a   1.000
_cell.length_b   1.000
_cell.length_c   1.000
_cell.angle_alpha   90.00
_cell.angle_beta   90.00
_cell.angle_gamma   90.00
#
_symmetry.space_group_name_H-M   'P 1'
#
loop_
_entity.id
_entity.type
_entity.pdbx_description
1 polymer ?
#
loop_
_entity_poly.entity_id
_entity_poly.type
_entity_poly.pdbx_seq_one_letter_code
_entity_poly.pdbx_strand_id
1 'polypeptide(L)'
;MNPNDRQNAESSLLKKYAKYAHVLQKTKWAREFSWEHIQKICFYIEPVIAKPGAIVFKEGDTDKSLGIIVKGAIDILKENTRVSTLTSSQTFGEMALIDGEPRSASGIAVKETVIFFMTQENLILLTQADPELGVQLLWKIAKLISQRLRQTTGMLVDYMGEY
;
A
#
# COMPACT_ATOMS: atom_id res chain seq x y z
N MET A 1 -33.03 10.55 -7.86
CA MET A 1 -31.83 10.36 -8.72
C MET A 1 -32.29 9.64 -9.98
N ASN A 2 -32.07 10.21 -11.16
CA ASN A 2 -32.61 9.68 -12.43
C ASN A 2 -31.84 8.42 -12.86
N PRO A 3 -32.49 7.38 -13.44
CA PRO A 3 -31.80 6.21 -14.02
C PRO A 3 -30.59 6.54 -14.90
N ASN A 4 -30.65 7.64 -15.68
CA ASN A 4 -29.52 8.11 -16.49
C ASN A 4 -28.31 8.60 -15.66
N ASP A 5 -28.55 9.16 -14.47
CA ASP A 5 -27.47 9.62 -13.58
C ASP A 5 -26.72 8.44 -12.96
N ARG A 6 -27.42 7.33 -12.66
CA ARG A 6 -26.83 6.10 -12.13
C ARG A 6 -25.96 5.39 -13.17
N GLN A 7 -26.46 5.24 -14.40
CA GLN A 7 -25.70 4.63 -15.51
C GLN A 7 -24.44 5.43 -15.87
N ASN A 8 -24.52 6.76 -15.84
CA ASN A 8 -23.37 7.63 -16.09
C ASN A 8 -22.32 7.55 -14.97
N ALA A 9 -22.74 7.50 -13.71
CA ALA A 9 -21.86 7.33 -12.57
C ALA A 9 -21.14 5.98 -12.58
N GLU A 10 -21.86 4.89 -12.86
CA GLU A 10 -21.29 3.54 -13.00
C GLU A 10 -20.26 3.46 -14.14
N SER A 11 -20.58 4.03 -15.31
CA SER A 11 -19.65 4.09 -16.45
C SER A 11 -18.38 4.88 -16.14
N SER A 12 -18.49 5.98 -15.38
CA SER A 12 -17.34 6.79 -14.96
C SER A 12 -16.47 6.07 -13.93
N LEU A 13 -17.07 5.36 -12.97
CA LEU A 13 -16.36 4.57 -11.96
C LEU A 13 -15.59 3.41 -12.60
N LEU A 14 -16.19 2.68 -13.54
CA LEU A 14 -15.50 1.60 -14.25
C LEU A 14 -14.28 2.12 -15.03
N LYS A 15 -14.39 3.30 -15.66
CA LYS A 15 -13.25 3.97 -16.30
C LYS A 15 -12.17 4.40 -15.30
N LYS A 16 -12.55 4.88 -14.10
CA LYS A 16 -11.63 5.22 -12.99
C LYS A 16 -10.82 3.98 -12.60
N TYR A 17 -11.47 2.86 -12.29
CA TYR A 17 -10.80 1.64 -11.82
C TYR A 17 -9.98 0.95 -12.91
N ALA A 18 -10.39 1.01 -14.17
CA ALA A 18 -9.57 0.53 -15.29
C ALA A 18 -8.24 1.29 -15.41
N LYS A 19 -8.25 2.62 -15.20
CA LYS A 19 -7.02 3.41 -15.16
C LYS A 19 -6.12 3.01 -13.99
N TYR A 20 -6.70 2.73 -12.82
CA TYR A 20 -5.94 2.29 -11.65
C TYR A 20 -5.29 0.93 -11.91
N ALA A 21 -6.02 0.00 -12.53
CA ALA A 21 -5.50 -1.32 -12.88
C ALA A 21 -4.29 -1.22 -13.82
N HIS A 22 -4.35 -0.37 -14.84
CA HIS A 22 -3.20 -0.15 -15.74
C HIS A 22 -1.98 0.45 -15.04
N VAL A 23 -2.19 1.31 -14.04
CA VAL A 23 -1.08 1.87 -13.24
C VAL A 23 -0.51 0.80 -12.31
N LEU A 24 -1.37 0.07 -11.60
CA LEU A 24 -0.97 -0.94 -10.63
C LEU A 24 -0.25 -2.11 -11.31
N GLN A 25 -0.73 -2.58 -12.47
CA GLN A 25 -0.13 -3.67 -13.24
C GLN A 25 1.34 -3.42 -13.62
N LYS A 26 1.75 -2.15 -13.79
CA LYS A 26 3.14 -1.79 -14.12
C LYS A 26 4.09 -1.97 -12.94
N THR A 27 3.56 -2.08 -11.72
CA THR A 27 4.39 -2.26 -10.52
C THR A 27 4.86 -3.71 -10.40
N LYS A 28 6.04 -3.91 -9.80
CA LYS A 28 6.50 -5.25 -9.42
C LYS A 28 5.57 -5.90 -8.40
N TRP A 29 4.88 -5.09 -7.59
CA TRP A 29 3.90 -5.55 -6.62
C TRP A 29 2.75 -6.32 -7.29
N ALA A 30 2.25 -5.87 -8.44
CA ALA A 30 1.11 -6.50 -9.10
C ALA A 30 1.42 -7.85 -9.79
N ARG A 31 2.70 -8.25 -9.92
CA ARG A 31 3.12 -9.40 -10.76
C ARG A 31 2.54 -10.75 -10.37
N GLU A 32 2.13 -10.93 -9.12
CA GLU A 32 1.56 -12.19 -8.63
C GLU A 32 0.06 -12.29 -8.90
N PHE A 33 -0.59 -11.21 -9.35
CA PHE A 33 -2.03 -11.16 -9.55
C PHE A 33 -2.39 -11.25 -11.04
N SER A 34 -3.48 -11.95 -11.35
CA SER A 34 -4.07 -11.90 -12.68
C SER A 34 -4.60 -10.49 -12.98
N TRP A 35 -4.84 -10.17 -14.26
CA TRP A 35 -5.45 -8.90 -14.62
C TRP A 35 -6.81 -8.70 -13.96
N GLU A 36 -7.63 -9.75 -13.89
CA GLU A 36 -8.93 -9.72 -13.20
C GLU A 36 -8.76 -9.41 -11.70
N HIS A 37 -7.79 -10.05 -11.03
CA HIS A 37 -7.49 -9.78 -9.62
C HIS A 37 -7.01 -8.35 -9.39
N ILE A 38 -6.19 -7.80 -10.30
CA ILE A 38 -5.77 -6.39 -10.24
C ILE A 38 -6.98 -5.47 -10.35
N GLN A 39 -7.90 -5.73 -11.28
CA GLN A 39 -9.13 -4.94 -11.42
C GLN A 39 -10.00 -5.02 -10.15
N LYS A 40 -10.17 -6.22 -9.58
CA LYS A 40 -10.88 -6.44 -8.31
C LYS A 40 -10.25 -5.64 -7.17
N ILE A 41 -8.93 -5.75 -6.99
CA ILE A 41 -8.16 -4.95 -6.00
C ILE A 41 -8.43 -3.45 -6.19
N CYS A 42 -8.48 -2.98 -7.44
CA CYS A 42 -8.66 -1.55 -7.73
C CYS A 42 -9.98 -0.98 -7.20
N PHE A 43 -11.02 -1.79 -7.00
CA PHE A 43 -12.27 -1.32 -6.38
C PHE A 43 -12.14 -0.99 -4.89
N TYR A 44 -11.12 -1.54 -4.22
CA TYR A 44 -10.91 -1.45 -2.77
C TYR A 44 -9.76 -0.51 -2.39
N ILE A 45 -9.27 0.27 -3.36
CA ILE A 45 -8.18 1.24 -3.14
C ILE A 45 -8.60 2.66 -3.50
N GLU A 46 -7.98 3.62 -2.82
CA GLU A 46 -8.10 5.03 -3.17
C GLU A 46 -6.72 5.64 -3.42
N PRO A 47 -6.56 6.47 -4.47
CA PRO A 47 -5.29 7.12 -4.74
C PRO A 47 -5.10 8.36 -3.89
N VAL A 48 -3.85 8.61 -3.52
CA VAL A 48 -3.39 9.85 -2.92
C VAL A 48 -2.17 10.35 -3.68
N ILE A 49 -2.15 11.64 -3.98
CA ILE A 49 -1.00 12.32 -4.57
C ILE A 49 -0.37 13.20 -3.50
N ALA A 50 0.85 12.83 -3.09
CA ALA A 50 1.64 13.57 -2.13
C ALA A 50 2.67 14.44 -2.86
N LYS A 51 2.71 15.72 -2.53
CA LYS A 51 3.75 16.65 -3.01
C LYS A 51 5.08 16.39 -2.28
N PRO A 52 6.24 16.79 -2.85
CA PRO A 52 7.51 16.74 -2.12
C PRO A 52 7.39 17.44 -0.75
N GLY A 53 7.92 16.81 0.30
CA GLY A 53 7.84 17.27 1.68
C GLY A 53 6.51 17.00 2.39
N ALA A 54 5.49 16.48 1.70
CA ALA A 54 4.21 16.17 2.33
C ALA A 54 4.34 14.96 3.27
N ILE A 55 3.77 15.10 4.47
CA ILE A 55 3.62 14.00 5.42
C ILE A 55 2.50 13.09 4.90
N VAL A 56 2.84 11.85 4.60
CA VAL A 56 1.91 10.83 4.12
C VAL A 56 1.18 10.17 5.30
N PHE A 57 1.91 9.89 6.37
CA PHE A 57 1.41 9.41 7.65
C PHE A 57 2.43 9.75 8.74
N LYS A 58 1.99 9.85 9.99
CA LYS A 58 2.84 10.08 11.16
C LYS A 58 2.98 8.83 11.99
N GLU A 59 4.13 8.74 12.65
CA GLU A 59 4.35 7.80 13.73
C GLU A 59 3.28 8.00 14.81
N GLY A 60 2.70 6.89 15.28
CA GLY A 60 1.60 6.90 16.24
C GLY A 60 0.20 7.11 15.64
N ASP A 61 0.07 7.38 14.34
CA ASP A 61 -1.25 7.44 13.70
C ASP A 61 -1.96 6.08 13.81
N THR A 62 -3.26 6.10 14.06
CA THR A 62 -4.09 4.89 14.23
C THR A 62 -4.76 4.43 12.93
N ASP A 63 -4.47 5.09 11.80
CA ASP A 63 -4.96 4.67 10.49
C ASP A 63 -4.38 3.31 10.09
N LYS A 64 -5.27 2.35 9.84
CA LYS A 64 -4.98 0.96 9.51
C LYS A 64 -5.08 0.77 8.01
N SER A 65 -4.06 1.24 7.29
CA SER A 65 -4.04 1.13 5.84
C SER A 65 -2.69 0.71 5.26
N LEU A 66 -2.76 -0.10 4.22
CA LEU A 66 -1.64 -0.46 3.36
C LEU A 66 -1.49 0.60 2.28
N GLY A 67 -0.31 1.20 2.16
CA GLY A 67 0.04 2.07 1.04
C GLY A 67 0.89 1.32 0.01
N ILE A 68 0.52 1.39 -1.26
CA ILE A 68 1.31 0.88 -2.40
C ILE A 68 1.82 2.09 -3.19
N ILE A 69 3.14 2.27 -3.24
CA ILE A 69 3.75 3.37 -4.01
C ILE A 69 3.74 2.96 -5.49
N VAL A 70 2.92 3.62 -6.31
CA VAL A 70 2.88 3.33 -7.76
C VAL A 70 3.83 4.23 -8.54
N LYS A 71 4.12 5.44 -8.03
CA LYS A 71 5.11 6.39 -8.58
C LYS A 71 5.68 7.21 -7.42
N GLY A 72 6.95 7.59 -7.49
CA GLY A 72 7.56 8.49 -6.51
C GLY A 72 8.46 7.78 -5.51
N ALA A 73 8.64 8.41 -4.34
CA ALA A 73 9.45 7.89 -3.25
C ALA A 73 9.05 8.54 -1.91
N ILE A 74 9.13 7.77 -0.83
CA ILE A 74 8.80 8.18 0.55
C ILE A 74 9.96 7.80 1.45
N ASP A 75 10.43 8.74 2.26
CA ASP A 75 11.34 8.46 3.37
C ASP A 75 10.52 8.00 4.58
N ILE A 76 11.01 6.93 5.23
CA ILE A 76 10.46 6.41 6.48
C ILE A 76 11.34 6.89 7.62
N LEU A 77 10.73 7.56 8.59
CA LEU A 77 11.42 8.18 9.73
C LEU A 77 10.90 7.58 11.04
N LYS A 78 11.80 7.11 11.90
CA LYS A 78 11.51 6.70 13.27
C LYS A 78 12.18 7.69 14.20
N GLU A 79 11.43 8.34 15.09
CA GLU A 79 11.99 9.33 16.03
C GLU A 79 12.85 10.39 15.32
N ASN A 80 12.36 10.93 14.18
CA ASN A 80 13.06 11.86 13.28
C ASN A 80 14.33 11.33 12.58
N THR A 81 14.73 10.08 12.82
CA THR A 81 15.85 9.44 12.12
C THR A 81 15.32 8.69 10.89
N ARG A 82 15.87 8.98 9.70
CA ARG A 82 15.50 8.25 8.48
C ARG A 82 16.02 6.81 8.56
N VAL A 83 15.11 5.85 8.56
CA VAL A 83 15.43 4.41 8.62
C VAL A 83 15.46 3.75 7.24
N SER A 84 14.69 4.25 6.27
CA SER A 84 14.71 3.75 4.90
C SER A 84 14.07 4.74 3.93
N THR A 85 14.29 4.52 2.63
CA THR A 85 13.55 5.18 1.54
C THR A 85 12.83 4.11 0.73
N LEU A 86 11.51 4.24 0.60
CA LEU A 86 10.67 3.38 -0.21
C LEU A 86 10.37 4.04 -1.56
N THR A 87 10.32 3.25 -2.61
CA THR A 87 10.15 3.69 -4.01
C THR A 87 9.00 2.93 -4.68
N SER A 88 8.75 3.25 -5.96
CA SER A 88 7.70 2.58 -6.74
C SER A 88 7.78 1.04 -6.65
N SER A 89 6.62 0.41 -6.58
CA SER A 89 6.39 -1.02 -6.35
C SER A 89 6.63 -1.52 -4.93
N GLN A 90 7.02 -0.65 -3.99
CA GLN A 90 7.11 -1.01 -2.58
C GLN A 90 5.84 -0.59 -1.82
N THR A 91 5.59 -1.28 -0.71
CA THR A 91 4.46 -1.05 0.18
C THR A 91 4.91 -0.51 1.53
N PHE A 92 3.99 0.03 2.32
CA PHE A 92 4.20 0.38 3.72
C PHE A 92 2.89 0.25 4.49
N GLY A 93 2.95 0.19 5.81
CA GLY A 93 1.75 0.08 6.65
C GLY A 93 1.22 -1.33 6.82
N GLU A 94 1.98 -2.34 6.38
CA GLU A 94 1.61 -3.75 6.50
C GLU A 94 1.37 -4.15 7.94
N MET A 95 2.16 -3.63 8.88
CA MET A 95 2.05 -3.95 10.31
C MET A 95 0.71 -3.46 10.86
N ALA A 96 0.47 -2.14 10.82
CA ALA A 96 -0.77 -1.51 11.29
C ALA A 96 -2.04 -2.08 10.62
N LEU A 97 -1.96 -2.50 9.36
CA LEU A 97 -3.06 -3.18 8.67
C LEU A 97 -3.38 -4.56 9.29
N ILE A 98 -2.36 -5.30 9.73
CA ILE A 98 -2.48 -6.69 10.19
C ILE A 98 -2.73 -6.79 11.70
N ASP A 99 -1.95 -6.11 12.53
CA ASP A 99 -2.05 -6.18 13.99
C ASP A 99 -2.96 -5.09 14.58
N GLY A 100 -3.23 -4.03 13.83
CA GLY A 100 -4.05 -2.90 14.27
C GLY A 100 -3.34 -1.94 15.23
N GLU A 101 -2.04 -2.11 15.44
CA GLU A 101 -1.22 -1.21 16.26
C GLU A 101 -0.97 0.12 15.53
N PRO A 102 -0.65 1.21 16.26
CA PRO A 102 -0.31 2.49 15.65
C PRO A 102 0.87 2.39 14.68
N ARG A 103 0.95 3.32 13.71
CA ARG A 103 2.06 3.42 12.77
C ARG A 103 3.39 3.45 13.51
N SER A 104 4.29 2.53 13.17
CA SER A 104 5.59 2.40 13.83
C SER A 104 6.58 3.51 13.49
N ALA A 105 6.33 4.28 12.42
CA ALA A 105 7.20 5.33 11.88
C ALA A 105 6.36 6.37 11.11
N SER A 106 6.98 7.48 10.73
CA SER A 106 6.41 8.51 9.85
C SER A 106 6.83 8.29 8.40
N GLY A 107 6.01 8.69 7.43
CA GLY A 107 6.31 8.67 6.00
C GLY A 107 6.27 10.07 5.40
N ILE A 108 7.33 10.50 4.73
CA ILE A 108 7.43 11.82 4.09
C ILE A 108 7.75 11.64 2.60
N ALA A 109 6.95 12.22 1.72
CA ALA A 109 7.18 12.17 0.28
C ALA A 109 8.46 12.94 -0.10
N VAL A 110 9.42 12.26 -0.74
CA VAL A 110 10.69 12.88 -1.18
C VAL A 110 10.51 13.66 -2.48
N LYS A 111 9.60 13.19 -3.32
CA LYS A 111 9.19 13.81 -4.59
C LYS A 111 7.69 13.62 -4.78
N GLU A 112 7.13 14.15 -5.87
CA GLU A 112 5.74 13.86 -6.23
C GLU A 112 5.51 12.33 -6.24
N THR A 113 4.63 11.89 -5.37
CA THR A 113 4.41 10.47 -5.09
C THR A 113 2.93 10.15 -5.20
N VAL A 114 2.63 9.10 -5.96
CA VAL A 114 1.29 8.56 -6.12
C VAL A 114 1.23 7.25 -5.38
N ILE A 115 0.27 7.14 -4.48
CA ILE A 115 0.10 6.04 -3.54
C ILE A 115 -1.32 5.52 -3.69
N PHE A 116 -1.49 4.21 -3.76
CA PHE A 116 -2.79 3.57 -3.64
C PHE A 116 -2.94 3.02 -2.22
N PHE A 117 -3.95 3.48 -1.51
CA PHE A 117 -4.24 3.05 -0.15
C PHE A 117 -5.36 2.03 -0.12
N MET A 118 -5.18 0.95 0.65
CA MET A 118 -6.21 -0.01 1.02
C MET A 118 -6.37 0.01 2.54
N THR A 119 -7.55 0.31 3.05
CA THR A 119 -7.81 0.23 4.49
C THR A 119 -8.05 -1.21 4.93
N GLN A 120 -7.97 -1.46 6.23
CA GLN A 120 -8.28 -2.76 6.82
C GLN A 120 -9.72 -3.19 6.51
N GLU A 121 -10.67 -2.25 6.58
CA GLU A 121 -12.07 -2.50 6.25
C GLU A 121 -12.22 -2.93 4.78
N ASN A 122 -11.55 -2.24 3.86
CA ASN A 122 -11.56 -2.60 2.44
C ASN A 122 -10.91 -3.96 2.16
N LEU A 123 -9.85 -4.31 2.89
CA LEU A 123 -9.24 -5.64 2.80
C LEU A 123 -10.20 -6.74 3.27
N ILE A 124 -10.93 -6.49 4.37
CA ILE A 124 -11.95 -7.42 4.88
C ILE A 124 -13.08 -7.58 3.85
N LEU A 125 -13.59 -6.49 3.29
CA LEU A 125 -14.65 -6.52 2.27
C LEU A 125 -14.19 -7.26 1.01
N LEU A 126 -12.97 -7.02 0.54
CA LEU A 126 -12.39 -7.75 -0.58
C LEU A 126 -12.33 -9.25 -0.28
N THR A 127 -11.90 -9.63 0.93
CA THR A 127 -11.74 -11.04 1.32
C THR A 127 -13.10 -11.74 1.43
N GLN A 128 -14.13 -11.03 1.87
CA GLN A 128 -15.50 -11.55 1.90
C GLN A 128 -16.09 -11.73 0.49
N ALA A 129 -15.81 -10.80 -0.41
CA ALA A 129 -16.29 -10.85 -1.79
C ALA A 129 -15.54 -11.88 -2.65
N ASP A 130 -14.24 -12.06 -2.42
CA ASP A 130 -13.38 -12.99 -3.16
C ASP A 130 -12.33 -13.60 -2.19
N PRO A 131 -12.66 -14.74 -1.54
CA PRO A 131 -11.77 -15.36 -0.56
C PRO A 131 -10.43 -15.82 -1.12
N GLU A 132 -10.39 -16.26 -2.39
CA GLU A 132 -9.15 -16.68 -3.05
C GLU A 132 -8.18 -15.50 -3.21
N LEU A 133 -8.69 -14.37 -3.71
CA LEU A 133 -7.92 -13.14 -3.83
C LEU A 133 -7.50 -12.59 -2.46
N GLY A 134 -8.39 -12.65 -1.46
CA GLY A 134 -8.08 -12.26 -0.08
C GLY A 134 -6.90 -13.06 0.48
N VAL A 135 -6.93 -14.39 0.35
CA VAL A 135 -5.83 -15.28 0.77
C VAL A 135 -4.54 -14.95 0.00
N GLN A 136 -4.62 -14.71 -1.31
CA GLN A 136 -3.46 -14.34 -2.12
C GLN A 136 -2.81 -13.03 -1.63
N LEU A 137 -3.62 -12.04 -1.30
CA LEU A 137 -3.15 -10.74 -0.80
C LEU A 137 -2.53 -10.85 0.60
N LEU A 138 -3.17 -11.60 1.51
CA LEU A 138 -2.62 -11.89 2.84
C LEU A 138 -1.29 -12.63 2.77
N TRP A 139 -1.16 -13.63 1.90
CA TRP A 139 0.11 -14.33 1.66
C TRP A 139 1.20 -13.39 1.15
N LYS A 140 0.86 -12.44 0.28
CA LYS A 140 1.81 -11.44 -0.19
C LYS A 140 2.30 -10.54 0.94
N ILE A 141 1.39 -10.05 1.79
CA ILE A 141 1.73 -9.22 2.95
C ILE A 141 2.61 -10.00 3.92
N ALA A 142 2.25 -11.26 4.22
CA ALA A 142 3.05 -12.12 5.09
C ALA A 142 4.47 -12.35 4.56
N LYS A 143 4.62 -12.60 3.24
CA LYS A 143 5.93 -12.73 2.59
C LYS A 143 6.74 -11.43 2.70
N LEU A 144 6.12 -10.27 2.49
CA LEU A 144 6.77 -8.96 2.59
C LEU A 144 7.30 -8.70 4.01
N ILE A 145 6.48 -8.96 5.03
CA ILE A 145 6.89 -8.82 6.44
C ILE A 145 8.04 -9.78 6.74
N SER A 146 7.95 -11.05 6.32
CA SER A 146 9.00 -12.05 6.54
C SER A 146 10.33 -11.64 5.89
N GLN A 147 10.30 -11.12 4.66
CA GLN A 147 11.49 -10.64 3.95
C GLN A 147 12.12 -9.44 4.66
N ARG A 148 11.31 -8.48 5.10
CA ARG A 148 11.79 -7.30 5.84
C ARG A 148 12.39 -7.67 7.18
N LEU A 149 11.73 -8.54 7.94
CA LEU A 149 12.26 -9.02 9.21
C LEU A 149 13.64 -9.66 9.03
N ARG A 150 13.80 -10.51 8.01
CA ARG A 150 15.09 -11.15 7.70
C ARG A 150 16.17 -10.12 7.34
N GLN A 151 15.82 -9.10 6.56
CA GLN A 151 16.75 -8.01 6.20
C GLN A 151 17.14 -7.18 7.42
N THR A 152 16.18 -6.77 8.24
CA THR A 152 16.43 -6.00 9.46
C THR A 152 17.27 -6.77 10.47
N THR A 153 16.98 -8.06 10.68
CA THR A 153 17.81 -8.91 11.55
C THR A 153 19.24 -9.03 11.03
N GLY A 154 19.46 -9.16 9.72
CA GLY A 154 20.79 -9.16 9.13
C GLY A 154 21.55 -7.86 9.40
N MET A 155 20.93 -6.71 9.14
CA MET A 155 21.52 -5.39 9.39
C MET A 155 21.88 -5.18 10.87
N LEU A 156 21.07 -5.69 11.80
CA LEU A 156 21.37 -5.64 13.24
C LEU A 156 22.61 -6.46 13.60
N VAL A 157 22.75 -7.67 13.02
CA VAL A 157 23.95 -8.51 13.24
C VAL A 157 25.20 -7.81 12.71
N ASP A 158 25.13 -7.23 11.51
CA ASP A 158 26.25 -6.50 10.93
C ASP A 158 26.67 -5.32 11.84
N TYR A 159 25.71 -4.57 12.38
CA TYR A 159 25.99 -3.47 13.31
C TYR A 159 26.55 -3.94 14.66
N MET A 160 26.08 -5.09 15.17
CA MET A 160 26.52 -5.65 16.46
C MET A 160 27.88 -6.35 16.36
N GLY A 161 28.26 -6.85 15.18
CA GLY A 161 29.53 -7.54 14.92
C GLY A 161 30.71 -6.62 14.58
N GLU A 162 30.49 -5.31 14.49
CA GLU A 162 31.55 -4.29 14.31
C GLU A 162 32.23 -3.86 15.64
N TYR A 163 32.10 -4.66 16.71
CA TYR A 163 32.85 -4.55 17.98
C TYR A 163 33.56 -5.86 18.31
#